data_AF-A0A7G5BYA7-F1
#
_entry.id   AF-A0A7G5BYA7-F1
#
_cell.length_a   1.000
_cell.length_b   1.000
_cell.length_c   1.000
_cell.angle_alpha   90.00
_cell.angle_beta   90.00
_cell.angle_gamma   90.00
#
_symmetry.space_group_name_H-M   'P 1'
#
loop_
_entity.id
_entity.type
_entity.pdbx_description
1 polymer ?
#
loop_
_entity_poly.entity_id
_entity_poly.type
_entity_poly.pdbx_seq_one_letter_code
_entity_poly.pdbx_strand_id
1 'polypeptide(L)'
;MKIQRFTALVRSRGRTMLPKMHDLGLLEEESIYIPSSSISIEKKNGQERKVYAAYCATLYRRYGVWIQPFADIVLDKNDKPIYFHTSKYIPYLTNQGYKVEVVEGCYLVDYLSTVAEGSFVMISVKDEGSQKITPEIVEQLQQFGITQIDKSKLRHSFIWIAHKQEGAGYEVLYEACSAEELRWEGNIGEVPVIVASGGALATNQSSIQVNGVEWSLKQRGFNIVTCGPNLRLDSISFDTFATLHAEGSLFRASSPRPKVRLHTTIGHAGGRIDGINGSNCKEAFEHSYTHRGHRVFEADLEMTSDGELVLRDGWNAYLYRHLQQQQPEGIHEAEPLALEQFLDLKIKQQYTPMTVVDLFQFLITYPDVQVITHTQSTDSKRIEQQFTKLVELTTSFNCNFMHRIIPQVYNEEMYDSIEKVFPFPRYAFKLYQTKATDEEVIRFVKDKKIRFVTASQERYSKELGKRLKSLGSSVFIHTINDLDVVREYIREEADGFYTDALTSAEIEQEFLAYRVELDTRREMLCDFLVIRFRVSMDEAWNALASVSLRELAIAGERLFQASTLEEVYSVLK
;
A
#
# COMPACT_ATOMS: atom_id res chain seq x y z
N MET A 1 -20.14 -24.25 9.21
CA MET A 1 -20.18 -22.83 9.65
C MET A 1 -19.51 -21.84 8.68
N LYS A 2 -18.38 -22.19 8.01
CA LYS A 2 -17.71 -21.32 7.01
C LYS A 2 -18.53 -21.07 5.73
N ILE A 3 -19.23 -22.08 5.20
CA ILE A 3 -19.97 -21.99 3.93
C ILE A 3 -21.21 -21.09 4.03
N GLN A 4 -22.01 -21.22 5.10
CA GLN A 4 -23.21 -20.38 5.31
C GLN A 4 -22.88 -18.87 5.43
N ARG A 5 -21.67 -18.51 5.89
CA ARG A 5 -21.18 -17.12 5.90
C ARG A 5 -20.81 -16.64 4.48
N PHE A 6 -20.25 -17.52 3.65
CA PHE A 6 -19.86 -17.20 2.27
C PHE A 6 -21.07 -16.97 1.36
N THR A 7 -22.14 -17.76 1.52
CA THR A 7 -23.40 -17.60 0.76
C THR A 7 -24.14 -16.29 1.06
N ALA A 8 -24.02 -15.78 2.28
CA ALA A 8 -24.57 -14.46 2.64
C ALA A 8 -23.80 -13.31 1.95
N LEU A 9 -22.54 -13.53 1.58
CA LEU A 9 -21.61 -12.55 1.02
C LEU A 9 -21.87 -12.26 -0.48
N VAL A 10 -22.50 -13.19 -1.20
CA VAL A 10 -22.76 -13.12 -2.67
C VAL A 10 -24.05 -12.34 -3.00
N ARG A 11 -24.89 -12.02 -2.01
CA ARG A 11 -26.26 -11.50 -2.22
C ARG A 11 -26.40 -10.00 -2.54
N SER A 12 -25.33 -9.20 -2.61
CA SER A 12 -25.46 -7.75 -2.88
C SER A 12 -25.48 -7.42 -4.38
N ARG A 13 -26.67 -7.50 -4.99
CA ARG A 13 -26.95 -6.82 -6.26
C ARG A 13 -26.83 -5.29 -6.09
N GLY A 14 -26.03 -4.66 -6.94
CA GLY A 14 -26.25 -3.28 -7.40
C GLY A 14 -26.13 -2.13 -6.37
N ARG A 15 -25.28 -2.23 -5.36
CA ARG A 15 -24.88 -1.07 -4.54
C ARG A 15 -23.38 -0.88 -4.61
N THR A 16 -22.93 0.37 -4.78
CA THR A 16 -21.54 0.82 -4.65
C THR A 16 -20.88 0.09 -3.48
N MET A 17 -20.04 -0.91 -3.77
CA MET A 17 -19.44 -1.73 -2.73
C MET A 17 -18.21 -1.00 -2.21
N LEU A 18 -18.39 -0.35 -1.06
CA LEU A 18 -17.31 0.02 -0.16
C LEU A 18 -16.47 -1.23 0.18
N PRO A 19 -15.19 -1.07 0.56
CA PRO A 19 -14.39 -2.18 1.08
C PRO A 19 -15.16 -2.95 2.14
N LYS A 20 -15.13 -4.28 2.07
CA LYS A 20 -15.67 -5.12 3.14
C LYS A 20 -14.81 -4.86 4.38
N MET A 21 -15.32 -4.10 5.35
CA MET A 21 -14.53 -3.63 6.48
C MET A 21 -13.91 -4.76 7.32
N HIS A 22 -14.51 -5.96 7.30
CA HIS A 22 -13.93 -7.15 7.89
C HIS A 22 -12.59 -7.53 7.25
N ASP A 23 -12.51 -7.47 5.92
CA ASP A 23 -11.36 -7.94 5.15
C ASP A 23 -10.15 -7.04 5.38
N LEU A 24 -10.35 -5.73 5.55
CA LEU A 24 -9.27 -4.77 5.82
C LEU A 24 -8.48 -5.08 7.10
N GLY A 25 -9.11 -5.71 8.09
CA GLY A 25 -8.42 -6.13 9.32
C GLY A 25 -7.53 -7.37 9.16
N LEU A 26 -7.62 -8.07 8.02
CA LEU A 26 -6.83 -9.26 7.71
C LEU A 26 -5.57 -8.94 6.88
N LEU A 27 -5.46 -7.70 6.38
CA LEU A 27 -4.44 -7.33 5.40
C LEU A 27 -3.17 -6.83 6.09
N GLU A 28 -2.04 -7.06 5.43
CA GLU A 28 -0.77 -6.52 5.87
C GLU A 28 -0.76 -4.98 5.80
N GLU A 29 -0.08 -4.36 6.76
CA GLU A 29 0.17 -2.93 6.75
C GLU A 29 1.03 -2.51 5.55
N GLU A 30 0.78 -1.31 5.02
CA GLU A 30 1.33 -0.77 3.77
C GLU A 30 0.98 -1.56 2.50
N SER A 31 0.05 -2.53 2.57
CA SER A 31 -0.46 -3.22 1.38
C SER A 31 -1.46 -2.37 0.58
N ILE A 32 -1.75 -2.81 -0.65
CA ILE A 32 -2.77 -2.22 -1.51
C ILE A 32 -4.00 -3.14 -1.52
N TYR A 33 -5.20 -2.61 -1.33
CA TYR A 33 -6.47 -3.29 -1.52
C TYR A 33 -7.20 -2.73 -2.74
N ILE A 34 -7.54 -3.62 -3.67
CA ILE A 34 -8.35 -3.30 -4.84
C ILE A 34 -9.82 -3.52 -4.48
N PRO A 35 -10.64 -2.45 -4.44
CA PRO A 35 -12.05 -2.58 -4.12
C PRO A 35 -12.79 -3.42 -5.19
N SER A 36 -13.72 -4.25 -4.74
CA SER A 36 -14.50 -5.17 -5.60
C SER A 36 -15.41 -4.46 -6.60
N SER A 37 -15.75 -3.19 -6.35
CA SER A 37 -16.37 -2.32 -7.34
C SER A 37 -15.35 -1.32 -7.85
N SER A 38 -15.17 -1.26 -9.17
CA SER A 38 -14.56 -0.11 -9.82
C SER A 38 -15.53 1.06 -9.65
N ILE A 39 -15.42 1.75 -8.52
CA ILE A 39 -15.95 3.11 -8.43
C ILE A 39 -15.28 3.84 -9.58
N SER A 40 -16.03 4.14 -10.65
CA SER A 40 -15.49 4.92 -11.76
C SER A 40 -15.27 6.33 -11.24
N ILE A 41 -14.08 6.57 -10.68
CA ILE A 41 -13.63 7.88 -10.19
C ILE A 41 -13.70 8.88 -11.34
N GLU A 42 -13.47 8.42 -12.57
CA GLU A 42 -13.58 9.20 -13.80
C GLU A 42 -14.97 9.83 -14.00
N LYS A 43 -16.06 9.15 -13.63
CA LYS A 43 -17.43 9.66 -13.75
C LYS A 43 -17.86 10.61 -12.62
N LYS A 44 -17.03 10.78 -11.60
CA LYS A 44 -17.33 11.64 -10.45
C LYS A 44 -16.90 13.09 -10.70
N ASN A 45 -17.68 14.04 -10.21
CA ASN A 45 -17.29 15.46 -10.19
C ASN A 45 -16.18 15.73 -9.14
N GLY A 46 -15.59 16.92 -9.14
CA GLY A 46 -14.47 17.27 -8.25
C GLY A 46 -14.76 17.06 -6.75
N GLN A 47 -15.98 17.36 -6.30
CA GLN A 47 -16.37 17.20 -4.89
C GLN A 47 -16.51 15.73 -4.49
N GLU A 48 -17.12 14.91 -5.34
CA GLU A 48 -17.27 13.47 -5.11
C GLU A 48 -15.92 12.74 -5.09
N ARG A 49 -14.95 13.21 -5.88
CA ARG A 49 -13.57 12.72 -5.85
C ARG A 49 -12.87 13.07 -4.52
N LYS A 50 -13.01 14.31 -4.04
CA LYS A 50 -12.48 14.74 -2.73
C LYS A 50 -13.03 13.89 -1.59
N VAL A 51 -14.35 13.70 -1.53
CA VAL A 51 -15.01 12.89 -0.48
C VAL A 51 -14.51 11.44 -0.52
N TYR A 52 -14.37 10.86 -1.72
CA TYR A 52 -13.84 9.49 -1.86
C TYR A 52 -12.38 9.38 -1.42
N ALA A 53 -11.54 10.36 -1.75
CA ALA A 53 -10.15 10.39 -1.31
C ALA A 53 -10.05 10.50 0.22
N ALA A 54 -10.85 11.37 0.85
CA ALA A 54 -10.91 11.50 2.30
C ALA A 54 -11.36 10.19 2.99
N TYR A 55 -12.31 9.48 2.38
CA TYR A 55 -12.73 8.16 2.84
C TYR A 55 -11.57 7.14 2.76
N CYS A 56 -10.85 7.09 1.64
CA CYS A 56 -9.70 6.19 1.48
C CYS A 56 -8.58 6.51 2.47
N ALA A 57 -8.28 7.79 2.67
CA ALA A 57 -7.28 8.23 3.65
C ALA A 57 -7.66 7.84 5.08
N THR A 58 -8.94 7.96 5.44
CA THR A 58 -9.45 7.53 6.76
C THR A 58 -9.29 6.03 6.96
N LEU A 59 -9.54 5.22 5.92
CA LEU A 59 -9.33 3.77 5.99
C LEU A 59 -7.86 3.41 6.09
N TYR A 60 -6.97 4.09 5.37
CA TYR A 60 -5.52 3.91 5.53
C TYR A 60 -5.09 4.21 6.97
N ARG A 61 -5.54 5.30 7.59
CA ARG A 61 -5.19 5.61 9.00
C ARG A 61 -5.68 4.57 10.00
N ARG A 62 -6.80 3.91 9.69
CA ARG A 62 -7.40 2.89 10.56
C ARG A 62 -6.74 1.53 10.40
N TYR A 63 -6.46 1.11 9.18
CA TYR A 63 -6.04 -0.25 8.85
C TYR A 63 -4.61 -0.36 8.33
N GLY A 64 -3.96 0.75 7.99
CA GLY A 64 -2.66 0.76 7.34
C GLY A 64 -2.68 0.31 5.87
N VAL A 65 -3.86 0.26 5.24
CA VAL A 65 -4.04 -0.31 3.90
C VAL A 65 -4.39 0.79 2.89
N TRP A 66 -3.67 0.81 1.77
CA TRP A 66 -3.94 1.70 0.65
C TRP A 66 -5.11 1.19 -0.18
N ILE A 67 -6.13 2.01 -0.41
CA ILE A 67 -7.25 1.66 -1.28
C ILE A 67 -7.00 2.29 -2.64
N GLN A 68 -6.88 1.44 -3.66
CA GLN A 68 -6.51 1.89 -5.00
C GLN A 68 -7.21 1.05 -6.07
N PRO A 69 -7.81 1.67 -7.10
CA PRO A 69 -8.27 0.96 -8.28
C PRO A 69 -7.11 0.23 -8.97
N PHE A 70 -7.38 -0.93 -9.57
CA PHE A 70 -6.35 -1.70 -10.30
C PHE A 70 -5.63 -0.86 -11.37
N ALA A 71 -6.37 0.00 -12.09
CA ALA A 71 -5.83 0.84 -13.16
C ALA A 71 -4.80 1.88 -12.68
N ASP A 72 -4.84 2.27 -11.41
CA ASP A 72 -3.91 3.26 -10.85
C ASP A 72 -2.61 2.61 -10.37
N ILE A 73 -2.54 1.28 -10.32
CA ILE A 73 -1.37 0.57 -9.81
C ILE A 73 -0.34 0.42 -10.94
N VAL A 74 0.81 1.07 -10.75
CA VAL A 74 1.98 0.96 -11.63
C VAL A 74 2.70 -0.36 -11.32
N LEU A 75 2.19 -1.46 -11.90
CA LEU A 75 2.58 -2.83 -11.58
C LEU A 75 4.05 -3.14 -11.84
N ASP A 76 4.77 -2.38 -12.67
CA ASP A 76 6.19 -2.52 -12.97
C ASP A 76 7.11 -1.88 -11.91
N LYS A 77 6.56 -0.99 -11.06
CA LYS A 77 7.27 -0.29 -9.98
C LYS A 77 6.77 -0.63 -8.57
N ASN A 78 5.63 -1.31 -8.44
CA ASN A 78 5.03 -1.61 -7.14
C ASN A 78 5.77 -2.73 -6.39
N ASP A 79 6.22 -2.46 -5.17
CA ASP A 79 6.87 -3.41 -4.27
C ASP A 79 5.93 -3.93 -3.16
N LYS A 80 4.71 -3.40 -3.08
CA LYS A 80 3.73 -3.74 -2.04
C LYS A 80 2.90 -5.00 -2.40
N PRO A 81 2.50 -5.80 -1.41
CA PRO A 81 1.46 -6.80 -1.58
C PRO A 81 0.14 -6.17 -2.07
N ILE A 82 -0.57 -6.87 -2.95
CA ILE A 82 -1.87 -6.43 -3.48
C ILE A 82 -2.94 -7.45 -3.10
N TYR A 83 -4.02 -6.98 -2.47
CA TYR A 83 -5.17 -7.77 -2.08
C TYR A 83 -6.38 -7.43 -2.95
N PHE A 84 -7.11 -8.45 -3.38
CA PHE A 84 -8.23 -8.27 -4.31
C PHE A 84 -9.18 -9.47 -4.31
N HIS A 85 -10.42 -9.25 -4.74
CA HIS A 85 -11.41 -10.34 -4.89
C HIS A 85 -11.61 -10.79 -6.34
N THR A 86 -11.35 -9.92 -7.31
CA THR A 86 -11.65 -10.18 -8.72
C THR A 86 -10.60 -11.09 -9.33
N SER A 87 -10.95 -12.37 -9.53
CA SER A 87 -10.07 -13.39 -10.14
C SER A 87 -9.53 -13.01 -11.52
N LYS A 88 -10.22 -12.12 -12.25
CA LYS A 88 -9.78 -11.59 -13.55
C LYS A 88 -8.43 -10.88 -13.49
N TYR A 89 -7.99 -10.39 -12.33
CA TYR A 89 -6.67 -9.77 -12.17
C TYR A 89 -5.53 -10.80 -12.05
N ILE A 90 -5.82 -12.05 -11.67
CA ILE A 90 -4.80 -13.09 -11.44
C ILE A 90 -3.90 -13.28 -12.68
N PRO A 91 -4.42 -13.48 -13.91
CA PRO A 91 -3.57 -13.68 -15.07
C PRO A 91 -2.65 -12.48 -15.36
N TYR A 92 -3.15 -11.25 -15.18
CA TYR A 92 -2.36 -10.03 -15.38
C TYR A 92 -1.24 -9.92 -14.35
N LEU A 93 -1.55 -10.14 -13.07
CA LEU A 93 -0.57 -10.09 -11.98
C LEU A 93 0.49 -11.18 -12.13
N THR A 94 0.08 -12.41 -12.43
CA THR A 94 1.02 -13.53 -12.66
C THR A 94 1.92 -13.28 -13.87
N ASN A 95 1.40 -12.69 -14.95
CA ASN A 95 2.22 -12.31 -16.12
C ASN A 95 3.25 -11.22 -15.80
N GLN A 96 2.99 -10.40 -14.77
CA GLN A 96 3.94 -9.41 -14.23
C GLN A 96 4.86 -9.98 -13.15
N GLY A 97 4.86 -11.31 -12.95
CA GLY A 97 5.70 -12.01 -11.98
C GLY A 97 5.17 -12.07 -10.55
N TYR A 98 3.98 -11.52 -10.26
CA TYR A 98 3.40 -11.61 -8.92
C TYR A 98 3.02 -13.06 -8.59
N LYS A 99 3.36 -13.49 -7.37
CA LYS A 99 2.89 -14.76 -6.81
C LYS A 99 1.54 -14.54 -6.15
N VAL A 100 0.50 -15.19 -6.68
CA VAL A 100 -0.87 -15.06 -6.16
C VAL A 100 -1.22 -16.27 -5.29
N GLU A 101 -1.74 -16.01 -4.10
CA GLU A 101 -2.26 -17.00 -3.16
C GLU A 101 -3.65 -16.62 -2.66
N VAL A 102 -4.40 -17.61 -2.18
CA VAL A 102 -5.69 -17.37 -1.52
C VAL A 102 -5.47 -17.03 -0.05
N VAL A 103 -6.17 -16.01 0.44
CA VAL A 103 -6.19 -15.62 1.86
C VAL A 103 -7.44 -16.19 2.52
N GLU A 104 -8.60 -15.97 1.89
CA GLU A 104 -9.88 -16.49 2.35
C GLU A 104 -10.73 -16.86 1.12
N GLY A 105 -11.33 -18.04 1.11
CA GLY A 105 -12.13 -18.47 -0.03
C GLY A 105 -12.73 -19.86 0.15
N CYS A 106 -13.53 -20.25 -0.84
CA CYS A 106 -14.09 -21.59 -0.95
C CYS A 106 -13.47 -22.29 -2.16
N TYR A 107 -12.81 -23.42 -1.93
CA TYR A 107 -12.19 -24.22 -2.99
C TYR A 107 -13.23 -25.12 -3.67
N LEU A 108 -13.11 -25.33 -4.98
CA LEU A 108 -14.12 -26.06 -5.79
C LEU A 108 -14.43 -27.46 -5.25
N VAL A 109 -13.39 -28.23 -4.93
CA VAL A 109 -13.53 -29.61 -4.43
C VAL A 109 -14.16 -29.62 -3.04
N ASP A 110 -13.81 -28.67 -2.18
CA ASP A 110 -14.42 -28.51 -0.86
C ASP A 110 -15.89 -28.12 -0.97
N TYR A 111 -16.23 -27.23 -1.92
CA TYR A 111 -17.62 -26.85 -2.19
C TYR A 111 -18.45 -28.07 -2.57
N LEU A 112 -18.01 -28.84 -3.57
CA LEU A 112 -18.71 -30.05 -4.03
C LEU A 112 -18.80 -31.12 -2.93
N SER A 113 -17.79 -31.24 -2.07
CA SER A 113 -17.81 -32.20 -0.95
C SER A 113 -18.81 -31.85 0.14
N THR A 114 -19.19 -30.57 0.25
CA THR A 114 -19.99 -30.04 1.37
C THR A 114 -21.43 -29.69 0.98
N VAL A 115 -21.81 -29.91 -0.28
CA VAL A 115 -23.21 -29.85 -0.72
C VAL A 115 -24.05 -30.81 0.12
N ALA A 116 -25.20 -30.34 0.59
CA ALA A 116 -26.08 -31.14 1.44
C ALA A 116 -26.61 -32.38 0.69
N GLU A 117 -26.73 -33.49 1.41
CA GLU A 117 -27.38 -34.69 0.92
C GLU A 117 -28.81 -34.40 0.45
N GLY A 118 -29.25 -35.12 -0.59
CA GLY A 118 -30.52 -34.88 -1.27
C GLY A 118 -30.53 -33.70 -2.24
N SER A 119 -29.44 -32.93 -2.36
CA SER A 119 -29.38 -31.78 -3.27
C SER A 119 -29.06 -32.19 -4.71
N PHE A 120 -29.65 -31.48 -5.69
CA PHE A 120 -29.21 -31.54 -7.09
C PHE A 120 -28.17 -30.45 -7.35
N VAL A 121 -27.17 -30.76 -8.17
CA VAL A 121 -26.09 -29.84 -8.56
C VAL A 121 -26.00 -29.81 -10.07
N MET A 122 -25.95 -28.61 -10.63
CA MET A 122 -25.84 -28.36 -12.07
C MET A 122 -24.64 -27.45 -12.32
N ILE A 123 -23.73 -27.87 -13.19
CA ILE A 123 -22.56 -27.11 -13.62
C ILE A 123 -22.73 -26.81 -15.11
N SER A 124 -22.48 -25.56 -15.49
CA SER A 124 -22.30 -25.13 -16.87
C SER A 124 -21.05 -24.27 -17.00
N VAL A 125 -20.39 -24.32 -18.15
CA VAL A 125 -19.15 -23.57 -18.43
C VAL A 125 -19.42 -22.44 -19.41
N LYS A 126 -18.83 -21.28 -19.13
CA LYS A 126 -18.74 -20.16 -20.07
C LYS A 126 -17.28 -19.77 -20.28
N ASP A 127 -16.92 -19.43 -21.52
CA ASP A 127 -15.59 -19.02 -21.95
C ASP A 127 -14.53 -20.13 -21.80
N GLU A 128 -14.01 -20.40 -20.59
CA GLU A 128 -12.95 -21.39 -20.37
C GLU A 128 -13.14 -22.10 -19.03
N GLY A 129 -13.27 -23.44 -19.06
CA GLY A 129 -13.56 -24.27 -17.89
C GLY A 129 -12.39 -25.09 -17.34
N SER A 130 -11.29 -25.25 -18.07
CA SER A 130 -10.35 -26.35 -17.88
C SER A 130 -8.92 -25.97 -17.51
N GLN A 131 -8.52 -24.69 -17.65
CA GLN A 131 -7.12 -24.28 -17.53
C GLN A 131 -6.48 -24.65 -16.18
N LYS A 132 -7.24 -24.57 -15.09
CA LYS A 132 -6.78 -24.93 -13.73
C LYS A 132 -7.12 -26.36 -13.31
N ILE A 133 -7.74 -27.16 -14.18
CA ILE A 133 -8.05 -28.56 -13.92
C ILE A 133 -6.82 -29.41 -14.29
N THR A 134 -5.83 -29.44 -13.40
CA THR A 134 -4.63 -30.28 -13.55
C THR A 134 -4.94 -31.76 -13.32
N PRO A 135 -4.05 -32.72 -13.66
CA PRO A 135 -4.30 -34.15 -13.43
C PRO A 135 -4.68 -34.47 -11.99
N GLU A 136 -4.06 -33.82 -11.01
CA GLU A 136 -4.36 -33.99 -9.58
C GLU A 136 -5.79 -33.53 -9.24
N ILE A 137 -6.29 -32.51 -9.95
CA ILE A 137 -7.66 -32.00 -9.78
C ILE A 137 -8.65 -32.90 -10.51
N VAL A 138 -8.29 -33.46 -11.66
CA VAL A 138 -9.11 -34.48 -12.34
C VAL A 138 -9.38 -35.66 -11.41
N GLU A 139 -8.35 -36.19 -10.72
CA GLU A 139 -8.52 -37.29 -9.76
C GLU A 139 -9.51 -36.94 -8.63
N GLN A 140 -9.49 -35.70 -8.15
CA GLN A 140 -10.44 -35.23 -7.13
C GLN A 140 -11.86 -35.08 -7.71
N LEU A 141 -11.99 -34.53 -8.92
CA LEU A 141 -13.28 -34.34 -9.57
C LEU A 141 -13.95 -35.68 -9.96
N GLN A 142 -13.15 -36.69 -10.30
CA GLN A 142 -13.64 -38.06 -10.57
C GLN A 142 -14.33 -38.69 -9.37
N GLN A 143 -13.97 -38.32 -8.14
CA GLN A 143 -14.67 -38.78 -6.92
C GLN A 143 -16.12 -38.28 -6.85
N PHE A 144 -16.43 -37.21 -7.59
CA PHE A 144 -17.80 -36.71 -7.76
C PHE A 144 -18.45 -37.19 -9.07
N GLY A 145 -17.80 -38.06 -9.83
CA GLY A 145 -18.31 -38.53 -11.13
C GLY A 145 -18.17 -37.50 -12.26
N ILE A 146 -17.31 -36.49 -12.11
CA ILE A 146 -16.91 -35.59 -13.20
C ILE A 146 -15.71 -36.23 -13.91
N THR A 147 -15.91 -36.66 -15.16
CA THR A 147 -14.96 -37.49 -15.91
C THR A 147 -14.58 -36.94 -17.28
N GLN A 148 -15.36 -36.01 -17.85
CA GLN A 148 -15.19 -35.56 -19.24
C GLN A 148 -14.42 -34.24 -19.41
N ILE A 149 -14.01 -33.60 -18.32
CA ILE A 149 -13.26 -32.34 -18.36
C ILE A 149 -11.86 -32.48 -17.76
N ASP A 150 -10.87 -32.07 -18.54
CA ASP A 150 -9.47 -32.00 -18.16
C ASP A 150 -8.82 -30.82 -18.91
N LYS A 151 -7.56 -30.53 -18.60
CA LYS A 151 -6.81 -29.41 -19.20
C LYS A 151 -6.70 -29.42 -20.73
N SER A 152 -6.94 -30.55 -21.40
CA SER A 152 -6.97 -30.61 -22.87
C SER A 152 -8.25 -30.03 -23.48
N LYS A 153 -9.32 -29.90 -22.69
CA LYS A 153 -10.64 -29.39 -23.10
C LYS A 153 -10.73 -27.86 -23.05
N LEU A 154 -9.67 -27.19 -23.52
CA LEU A 154 -9.57 -25.74 -23.51
C LEU A 154 -10.73 -25.11 -24.26
N ARG A 155 -11.47 -24.21 -23.59
CA ARG A 155 -12.61 -23.48 -24.17
C ARG A 155 -13.77 -24.36 -24.67
N HIS A 156 -13.84 -25.61 -24.22
CA HIS A 156 -15.00 -26.47 -24.49
C HIS A 156 -16.21 -26.06 -23.64
N SER A 157 -17.39 -26.32 -24.17
CA SER A 157 -18.64 -26.36 -23.41
C SER A 157 -18.64 -27.60 -22.52
N PHE A 158 -19.18 -27.46 -21.32
CA PHE A 158 -19.32 -28.56 -20.36
C PHE A 158 -20.62 -28.43 -19.58
N ILE A 159 -21.38 -29.52 -19.48
CA ILE A 159 -22.54 -29.65 -18.60
C ILE A 159 -22.31 -30.86 -17.71
N TRP A 160 -22.56 -30.70 -16.41
CA TRP A 160 -22.65 -31.80 -15.47
C TRP A 160 -23.83 -31.60 -14.54
N ILE A 161 -24.66 -32.62 -14.38
CA ILE A 161 -25.86 -32.62 -13.56
C ILE A 161 -25.84 -33.89 -12.71
N ALA A 162 -25.96 -33.73 -11.40
CA ALA A 162 -25.93 -34.85 -10.48
C ALA A 162 -26.81 -34.65 -9.25
N HIS A 163 -27.19 -35.76 -8.63
CA HIS A 163 -27.92 -35.81 -7.36
C HIS A 163 -26.98 -36.30 -6.25
N LYS A 164 -26.89 -35.54 -5.15
CA LYS A 164 -26.08 -35.91 -3.99
C LYS A 164 -26.84 -36.93 -3.14
N GLN A 165 -26.38 -38.18 -3.13
CA GLN A 165 -27.04 -39.28 -2.41
C GLN A 165 -26.73 -39.27 -0.91
N GLU A 166 -27.66 -39.78 -0.08
CA GLU A 166 -27.47 -39.95 1.36
C GLU A 166 -26.36 -40.98 1.65
N GLY A 167 -25.36 -40.62 2.48
CA GLY A 167 -24.26 -41.51 2.86
C GLY A 167 -23.33 -41.95 1.71
N ALA A 168 -23.45 -41.34 0.52
CA ALA A 168 -22.76 -41.76 -0.70
C ALA A 168 -22.21 -40.60 -1.55
N GLY A 169 -21.63 -40.94 -2.70
CA GLY A 169 -21.14 -40.02 -3.73
C GLY A 169 -22.26 -39.31 -4.50
N TYR A 170 -21.93 -38.77 -5.67
CA TYR A 170 -22.91 -38.18 -6.57
C TYR A 170 -23.44 -39.23 -7.55
N GLU A 171 -24.76 -39.28 -7.73
CA GLU A 171 -25.37 -39.96 -8.87
C GLU A 171 -25.40 -38.98 -10.05
N VAL A 172 -24.62 -39.27 -11.09
CA VAL A 172 -24.53 -38.42 -12.29
C VAL A 172 -25.71 -38.69 -13.20
N LEU A 173 -26.56 -37.68 -13.38
CA LEU A 173 -27.75 -37.73 -14.24
C LEU A 173 -27.43 -37.37 -15.69
N TYR A 174 -26.48 -36.46 -15.89
CA TYR A 174 -26.01 -36.06 -17.21
C TYR A 174 -24.59 -35.48 -17.14
N GLU A 175 -23.72 -35.88 -18.07
CA GLU A 175 -22.41 -35.26 -18.26
C GLU A 175 -22.09 -35.19 -19.75
N ALA A 176 -21.68 -34.02 -20.22
CA ALA A 176 -21.22 -33.84 -21.60
C ALA A 176 -20.13 -32.76 -21.67
N CYS A 177 -19.13 -32.99 -22.51
CA CYS A 177 -18.07 -32.04 -22.85
C CYS A 177 -17.90 -31.97 -24.38
N SER A 178 -17.98 -30.78 -24.98
CA SER A 178 -17.94 -30.60 -26.44
C SER A 178 -17.29 -29.28 -26.83
N ALA A 179 -16.72 -29.23 -28.04
CA ALA A 179 -16.26 -27.96 -28.64
C ALA A 179 -17.44 -27.06 -29.08
N GLU A 180 -18.62 -27.67 -29.30
CA GLU A 180 -19.85 -26.98 -29.69
C GLU A 180 -20.73 -26.63 -28.48
N GLU A 181 -21.82 -25.89 -28.70
CA GLU A 181 -22.82 -25.64 -27.66
C GLU A 181 -23.42 -26.95 -27.12
N LEU A 182 -23.62 -27.00 -25.81
CA LEU A 182 -24.37 -28.06 -25.14
C LEU A 182 -25.67 -27.51 -24.57
N ARG A 183 -26.74 -28.30 -24.68
CA ARG A 183 -28.04 -28.01 -24.10
C ARG A 183 -28.64 -29.28 -23.53
N TRP A 184 -29.16 -29.18 -22.32
CA TRP A 184 -29.91 -30.24 -21.64
C TRP A 184 -31.23 -29.68 -21.12
N GLU A 185 -32.30 -30.42 -21.33
CA GLU A 185 -33.65 -30.10 -20.84
C GLU A 185 -34.21 -31.34 -20.14
N GLY A 186 -34.71 -31.16 -18.92
CA GLY A 186 -35.25 -32.27 -18.14
C GLY A 186 -35.84 -31.78 -16.82
N ASN A 187 -36.14 -32.74 -15.93
CA ASN A 187 -36.65 -32.46 -14.60
C ASN A 187 -35.67 -32.94 -13.53
N ILE A 188 -35.49 -32.17 -12.47
CA ILE A 188 -34.88 -32.63 -11.21
C ILE A 188 -36.01 -32.78 -10.18
N GLY A 189 -36.33 -34.02 -9.82
CA GLY A 189 -37.60 -34.32 -9.16
C GLY A 189 -38.79 -33.86 -10.02
N GLU A 190 -39.64 -32.99 -9.48
CA GLU A 190 -40.79 -32.39 -10.20
C GLU A 190 -40.47 -31.02 -10.83
N VAL A 191 -39.22 -30.55 -10.74
CA VAL A 191 -38.84 -29.20 -11.13
C VAL A 191 -38.22 -29.19 -12.54
N PRO A 192 -38.81 -28.50 -13.53
CA PRO A 192 -38.21 -28.35 -14.84
C PRO A 192 -36.94 -27.52 -14.81
N VAL A 193 -35.92 -28.01 -15.51
CA VAL A 193 -34.59 -27.42 -15.60
C VAL A 193 -34.09 -27.41 -17.04
N ILE A 194 -33.48 -26.29 -17.43
CA ILE A 194 -32.79 -26.12 -18.71
C ILE A 194 -31.36 -25.68 -18.42
N VAL A 195 -30.37 -26.45 -18.88
CA VAL A 195 -28.96 -26.10 -18.76
C VAL A 195 -28.39 -25.90 -20.16
N ALA A 196 -27.73 -24.77 -20.39
CA ALA A 196 -26.97 -24.51 -21.60
C ALA A 196 -25.55 -24.05 -21.26
N SER A 197 -24.59 -24.51 -22.04
CA SER A 197 -23.17 -24.30 -21.84
C SER A 197 -22.50 -24.04 -23.18
N GLY A 198 -21.70 -22.99 -23.23
CA GLY A 198 -21.01 -22.51 -24.41
C GLY A 198 -19.62 -22.05 -24.02
N GLY A 199 -18.60 -22.83 -24.34
CA GLY A 199 -17.21 -22.39 -24.24
C GLY A 199 -16.90 -21.23 -25.20
N ALA A 200 -15.72 -20.64 -25.10
CA ALA A 200 -15.34 -19.45 -25.88
C ALA A 200 -15.29 -19.68 -27.40
N LEU A 201 -15.19 -20.94 -27.84
CA LEU A 201 -15.23 -21.29 -29.27
C LEU A 201 -16.65 -21.54 -29.78
N ALA A 202 -17.63 -21.65 -28.89
CA ALA A 202 -19.04 -21.84 -29.21
C ALA A 202 -19.82 -20.54 -28.92
N THR A 203 -20.92 -20.62 -28.18
CA THR A 203 -21.79 -19.48 -27.87
C THR A 203 -21.28 -18.57 -26.73
N ASN A 204 -20.18 -18.94 -26.06
CA ASN A 204 -19.61 -18.20 -24.93
C ASN A 204 -20.67 -17.82 -23.85
N GLN A 205 -21.48 -18.81 -23.46
CA GLN A 205 -22.61 -18.61 -22.57
C GLN A 205 -22.67 -19.67 -21.46
N SER A 206 -23.32 -19.30 -20.38
CA SER A 206 -23.78 -20.24 -19.35
C SER A 206 -25.18 -19.82 -18.96
N SER A 207 -26.10 -20.78 -18.92
CA SER A 207 -27.50 -20.59 -18.52
C SER A 207 -27.94 -21.82 -17.75
N ILE A 208 -28.45 -21.62 -16.54
CA ILE A 208 -29.06 -22.69 -15.73
C ILE A 208 -30.40 -22.13 -15.26
N GLN A 209 -31.47 -22.57 -15.91
CA GLN A 209 -32.82 -22.15 -15.61
C GLN A 209 -33.52 -23.21 -14.79
N VAL A 210 -34.10 -22.81 -13.66
CA VAL A 210 -34.89 -23.67 -12.79
C VAL A 210 -36.28 -23.04 -12.69
N ASN A 211 -37.33 -23.77 -13.05
CA ASN A 211 -38.69 -23.22 -13.21
C ASN A 211 -38.74 -22.00 -14.14
N GLY A 212 -37.95 -22.01 -15.22
CA GLY A 212 -37.85 -20.90 -16.18
C GLY A 212 -37.15 -19.64 -15.67
N VAL A 213 -36.62 -19.65 -14.43
CA VAL A 213 -35.86 -18.54 -13.85
C VAL A 213 -34.37 -18.82 -13.98
N GLU A 214 -33.61 -17.85 -14.49
CA GLU A 214 -32.14 -17.94 -14.61
C GLU A 214 -31.44 -17.86 -13.24
N TRP A 215 -30.54 -18.80 -13.00
CA TRP A 215 -29.70 -18.88 -11.80
C TRP A 215 -28.20 -18.90 -12.10
N SER A 216 -27.78 -19.04 -13.36
CA SER A 216 -26.35 -18.90 -13.68
C SER A 216 -25.87 -17.46 -13.43
N LEU A 217 -24.66 -17.34 -12.85
CA LEU A 217 -23.98 -16.05 -12.68
C LEU A 217 -23.37 -15.52 -13.98
N LYS A 218 -23.32 -16.34 -15.04
CA LYS A 218 -22.80 -16.00 -16.38
C LYS A 218 -21.35 -15.50 -16.37
N GLN A 219 -20.55 -16.03 -15.45
CA GLN A 219 -19.14 -15.70 -15.29
C GLN A 219 -18.27 -16.67 -16.07
N ARG A 220 -17.02 -16.29 -16.37
CA ARG A 220 -16.05 -17.22 -16.98
C ARG A 220 -15.81 -18.40 -16.03
N GLY A 221 -15.67 -19.59 -16.59
CA GLY A 221 -15.44 -20.82 -15.84
C GLY A 221 -16.72 -21.55 -15.46
N PHE A 222 -16.65 -22.30 -14.36
CA PHE A 222 -17.76 -23.11 -13.86
C PHE A 222 -18.80 -22.18 -13.22
N ASN A 223 -20.04 -22.28 -13.67
CA ASN A 223 -21.21 -21.68 -13.03
C ASN A 223 -22.03 -22.84 -12.47
N ILE A 224 -22.19 -22.85 -11.15
CA ILE A 224 -22.80 -23.96 -10.41
C ILE A 224 -24.09 -23.45 -9.76
N VAL A 225 -25.18 -24.20 -9.97
CA VAL A 225 -26.45 -24.01 -9.28
C VAL A 225 -26.72 -25.25 -8.45
N THR A 226 -27.08 -25.05 -7.18
CA THR A 226 -27.49 -26.13 -6.29
C THR A 226 -28.95 -25.96 -5.92
N CYS A 227 -29.71 -27.05 -5.98
CA CYS A 227 -31.10 -27.13 -5.53
C CYS A 227 -31.17 -28.07 -4.33
N GLY A 228 -31.28 -27.51 -3.13
CA GLY A 228 -31.35 -28.29 -1.90
C GLY A 228 -32.69 -29.01 -1.70
N PRO A 229 -32.81 -29.90 -0.69
CA PRO A 229 -33.99 -30.73 -0.45
C PRO A 229 -35.32 -29.96 -0.29
N ASN A 230 -35.26 -28.72 0.18
CA ASN A 230 -36.43 -27.83 0.35
C ASN A 230 -36.61 -26.86 -0.83
N LEU A 231 -36.13 -27.20 -2.02
CA LEU A 231 -36.07 -26.31 -3.20
C LEU A 231 -35.32 -24.99 -2.95
N ARG A 232 -34.40 -24.99 -1.99
CA ARG A 232 -33.54 -23.84 -1.74
C ARG A 232 -32.46 -23.79 -2.82
N LEU A 233 -32.58 -22.81 -3.70
CA LEU A 233 -31.61 -22.56 -4.76
C LEU A 233 -30.46 -21.66 -4.28
N ASP A 234 -29.25 -22.01 -4.72
CA ASP A 234 -28.04 -21.22 -4.53
C ASP A 234 -27.16 -21.26 -5.78
N SER A 235 -26.33 -20.24 -5.95
CA SER A 235 -25.51 -20.07 -7.16
C SER A 235 -24.12 -19.57 -6.81
N ILE A 236 -23.12 -20.19 -7.43
CA ILE A 236 -21.71 -19.87 -7.23
C ILE A 236 -20.95 -20.01 -8.55
N SER A 237 -19.92 -19.21 -8.74
CA SER A 237 -19.04 -19.29 -9.90
C SER A 237 -17.61 -19.55 -9.46
N PHE A 238 -16.87 -20.28 -10.29
CA PHE A 238 -15.44 -20.51 -10.18
C PHE A 238 -14.80 -20.11 -11.51
N ASP A 239 -13.92 -19.11 -11.48
CA ASP A 239 -13.13 -18.71 -12.63
C ASP A 239 -12.01 -19.74 -12.87
N THR A 240 -12.38 -20.95 -13.26
CA THR A 240 -11.51 -22.12 -13.46
C THR A 240 -10.44 -21.91 -14.55
N PHE A 241 -10.49 -20.79 -15.26
CA PHE A 241 -9.38 -20.28 -16.04
C PHE A 241 -8.22 -19.76 -15.16
N ALA A 242 -8.56 -18.97 -14.14
CA ALA A 242 -7.64 -18.22 -13.30
C ALA A 242 -7.37 -18.87 -11.93
N THR A 243 -8.35 -19.56 -11.34
CA THR A 243 -8.29 -20.15 -9.99
C THR A 243 -9.38 -21.21 -9.79
N LEU A 244 -9.21 -22.11 -8.84
CA LEU A 244 -10.25 -23.05 -8.38
C LEU A 244 -10.98 -22.56 -7.12
N HIS A 245 -10.79 -21.30 -6.76
CA HIS A 245 -11.51 -20.66 -5.66
C HIS A 245 -12.71 -19.87 -6.19
N ALA A 246 -13.80 -19.91 -5.44
CA ALA A 246 -15.05 -19.28 -5.79
C ALA A 246 -14.92 -17.76 -5.95
N GLU A 247 -15.77 -17.17 -6.79
CA GLU A 247 -15.89 -15.73 -6.91
C GLU A 247 -16.23 -15.08 -5.56
N GLY A 248 -15.56 -13.97 -5.25
CA GLY A 248 -15.66 -13.31 -3.94
C GLY A 248 -14.59 -13.74 -2.94
N SER A 249 -13.79 -14.78 -3.23
CA SER A 249 -12.59 -15.12 -2.45
C SER A 249 -11.60 -13.95 -2.42
N LEU A 250 -10.89 -13.78 -1.31
CA LEU A 250 -9.81 -12.81 -1.14
C LEU A 250 -8.48 -13.43 -1.54
N PHE A 251 -7.79 -12.78 -2.48
CA PHE A 251 -6.46 -13.17 -2.95
C PHE A 251 -5.42 -12.17 -2.48
N ARG A 252 -4.18 -12.65 -2.32
CA ARG A 252 -2.98 -11.85 -2.07
C ARG A 252 -1.99 -12.09 -3.19
N ALA A 253 -1.51 -11.02 -3.81
CA ALA A 253 -0.44 -11.03 -4.79
C ALA A 253 0.83 -10.44 -4.16
N SER A 254 1.83 -11.28 -3.97
CA SER A 254 3.17 -10.88 -3.52
C SER A 254 3.94 -10.27 -4.69
N SER A 255 4.52 -9.09 -4.47
CA SER A 255 5.39 -8.48 -5.48
C SER A 255 6.63 -9.35 -5.72
N PRO A 256 7.05 -9.54 -6.99
CA PRO A 256 8.34 -10.16 -7.29
C PRO A 256 9.51 -9.22 -6.98
N ARG A 257 9.22 -7.96 -6.65
CA ARG A 257 10.24 -6.96 -6.38
C ARG A 257 10.65 -7.02 -4.92
N PRO A 258 11.93 -6.80 -4.61
CA PRO A 258 12.34 -6.61 -3.24
C PRO A 258 11.59 -5.41 -2.67
N LYS A 259 11.11 -5.53 -1.43
CA LYS A 259 10.53 -4.41 -0.70
C LYS A 259 11.56 -3.29 -0.67
N VAL A 260 11.22 -2.13 -1.23
CA VAL A 260 12.08 -0.96 -1.18
C VAL A 260 12.18 -0.57 0.29
N ARG A 261 13.41 -0.39 0.76
CA ARG A 261 13.63 0.06 2.14
C ARG A 261 12.99 1.43 2.34
N LEU A 262 12.56 1.71 3.57
CA LEU A 262 12.20 3.07 3.97
C LEU A 262 13.29 4.03 3.48
N HIS A 263 12.89 5.05 2.71
CA HIS A 263 13.83 6.03 2.20
C HIS A 263 14.51 6.73 3.38
N THR A 264 15.82 6.58 3.50
CA THR A 264 16.63 7.17 4.57
C THR A 264 17.06 8.60 4.26
N THR A 265 16.64 9.14 3.11
CA THR A 265 17.04 10.46 2.62
C THR A 265 15.84 11.25 2.16
N ILE A 266 15.81 12.53 2.52
CA ILE A 266 14.84 13.51 2.07
C ILE A 266 15.61 14.67 1.44
N GLY A 267 15.29 14.99 0.18
CA GLY A 267 15.85 16.16 -0.49
C GLY A 267 15.26 17.43 0.10
N HIS A 268 16.05 18.17 0.87
CA HIS A 268 15.63 19.42 1.52
C HIS A 268 15.39 20.50 0.45
N ALA A 269 14.17 21.03 0.37
CA ALA A 269 13.77 22.06 -0.60
C ALA A 269 14.13 21.71 -2.06
N GLY A 270 13.96 20.44 -2.45
CA GLY A 270 14.37 19.90 -3.76
C GLY A 270 15.87 19.55 -3.88
N GLY A 271 16.70 19.99 -2.94
CA GLY A 271 18.14 19.79 -2.90
C GLY A 271 18.95 20.99 -3.42
N ARG A 272 20.28 20.89 -3.30
CA ARG A 272 21.24 21.91 -3.76
C ARG A 272 21.47 21.78 -5.26
N ILE A 273 21.46 22.90 -5.95
CA ILE A 273 21.89 23.02 -7.35
C ILE A 273 22.89 24.16 -7.45
N ASP A 274 24.05 23.92 -8.08
CA ASP A 274 25.01 24.99 -8.39
C ASP A 274 25.46 25.85 -7.18
N GLY A 275 25.56 25.22 -6.00
CA GLY A 275 25.91 25.88 -4.75
C GLY A 275 24.75 26.55 -4.01
N ILE A 276 23.54 26.58 -4.58
CA ILE A 276 22.34 27.16 -3.98
C ILE A 276 21.49 26.05 -3.36
N ASN A 277 21.29 26.11 -2.04
CA ASN A 277 20.31 25.30 -1.31
C ASN A 277 19.01 26.08 -1.08
N GLY A 278 17.92 25.41 -0.68
CA GLY A 278 16.64 26.09 -0.46
C GLY A 278 15.97 26.63 -1.73
N SER A 279 16.43 26.21 -2.91
CA SER A 279 16.03 26.84 -4.18
C SER A 279 14.59 26.54 -4.58
N ASN A 280 14.08 25.36 -4.22
CA ASN A 280 12.76 24.87 -4.62
C ASN A 280 12.50 24.91 -6.14
N CYS A 281 13.57 24.94 -6.96
CA CYS A 281 13.44 25.03 -8.41
C CYS A 281 13.28 23.65 -9.06
N LYS A 282 12.70 23.65 -10.26
CA LYS A 282 12.47 22.43 -11.05
C LYS A 282 13.74 21.61 -11.24
N GLU A 283 14.82 22.28 -11.59
CA GLU A 283 16.09 21.64 -11.91
C GLU A 283 16.74 21.01 -10.67
N ALA A 284 16.53 21.56 -9.47
CA ALA A 284 16.99 20.94 -8.22
C ALA A 284 16.25 19.64 -7.94
N PHE A 285 14.91 19.64 -8.02
CA PHE A 285 14.08 18.44 -7.87
C PHE A 285 14.47 17.34 -8.87
N GLU A 286 14.59 17.71 -10.15
CA GLU A 286 14.99 16.77 -11.22
C GLU A 286 16.40 16.24 -10.98
N HIS A 287 17.37 17.10 -10.68
CA HIS A 287 18.75 16.69 -10.43
C HIS A 287 18.86 15.74 -9.24
N SER A 288 18.18 16.05 -8.14
CA SER A 288 18.16 15.19 -6.95
C SER A 288 17.48 13.83 -7.23
N TYR A 289 16.43 13.79 -8.04
CA TYR A 289 15.81 12.53 -8.45
C TYR A 289 16.73 11.67 -9.33
N THR A 290 17.27 12.26 -10.40
CA THR A 290 18.00 11.54 -11.45
C THR A 290 19.44 11.21 -11.08
N HIS A 291 20.12 12.12 -10.36
CA HIS A 291 21.55 12.00 -10.07
C HIS A 291 21.85 11.68 -8.60
N ARG A 292 20.94 12.01 -7.66
CA ARG A 292 21.13 11.71 -6.24
C ARG A 292 20.29 10.55 -5.73
N GLY A 293 19.37 10.03 -6.54
CA GLY A 293 18.53 8.88 -6.19
C GLY A 293 17.42 9.19 -5.19
N HIS A 294 17.13 10.46 -4.91
CA HIS A 294 16.11 10.84 -3.93
C HIS A 294 14.71 10.43 -4.41
N ARG A 295 13.86 10.00 -3.47
CA ARG A 295 12.44 9.65 -3.70
C ARG A 295 11.48 10.36 -2.75
N VAL A 296 12.00 11.03 -1.73
CA VAL A 296 11.22 11.87 -0.83
C VAL A 296 11.84 13.27 -0.85
N PHE A 297 11.01 14.29 -0.97
CA PHE A 297 11.44 15.69 -1.03
C PHE A 297 10.68 16.52 -0.01
N GLU A 298 11.33 17.48 0.61
CA GLU A 298 10.65 18.60 1.25
C GLU A 298 10.40 19.68 0.20
N ALA A 299 9.22 20.30 0.23
CA ALA A 299 8.85 21.42 -0.63
C ALA A 299 8.31 22.56 0.24
N ASP A 300 8.96 23.72 0.18
CA ASP A 300 8.53 24.91 0.92
C ASP A 300 7.35 25.54 0.19
N LEU A 301 6.25 25.84 0.90
CA LEU A 301 5.02 26.35 0.32
C LEU A 301 4.70 27.75 0.84
N GLU A 302 4.49 28.66 -0.09
CA GLU A 302 4.14 30.04 0.22
C GLU A 302 3.08 30.60 -0.74
N MET A 303 2.26 31.54 -0.26
CA MET A 303 1.28 32.25 -1.08
C MET A 303 1.90 33.47 -1.75
N THR A 304 1.49 33.68 -3.00
CA THR A 304 1.61 34.92 -3.77
C THR A 304 0.54 35.94 -3.34
N SER A 305 0.71 37.21 -3.72
CA SER A 305 -0.24 38.28 -3.35
C SER A 305 -1.61 38.14 -4.01
N ASP A 306 -1.70 37.41 -5.12
CA ASP A 306 -2.92 37.05 -5.85
C ASP A 306 -3.50 35.68 -5.46
N GLY A 307 -2.97 35.04 -4.41
CA GLY A 307 -3.58 33.86 -3.79
C GLY A 307 -3.24 32.52 -4.44
N GLU A 308 -2.14 32.47 -5.19
CA GLU A 308 -1.60 31.25 -5.80
C GLU A 308 -0.48 30.64 -4.92
N LEU A 309 -0.38 29.30 -4.92
CA LEU A 309 0.55 28.57 -4.07
C LEU A 309 1.82 28.20 -4.84
N VAL A 310 2.95 28.68 -4.35
CA VAL A 310 4.26 28.55 -5.00
C VAL A 310 5.26 27.82 -4.11
N LEU A 311 6.26 27.22 -4.75
CA LEU A 311 7.35 26.52 -4.08
C LEU A 311 8.45 27.52 -3.73
N ARG A 312 8.42 28.02 -2.49
CA ARG A 312 9.34 29.05 -1.96
C ARG A 312 9.29 29.07 -0.44
N ASP A 313 10.44 29.33 0.18
CA ASP A 313 10.59 29.49 1.62
C ASP A 313 9.82 30.72 2.16
N GLY A 314 9.99 31.90 1.56
CA GLY A 314 9.30 33.11 1.99
C GLY A 314 9.74 34.35 1.21
N TRP A 315 9.23 35.52 1.59
CA TRP A 315 9.43 36.78 0.83
C TRP A 315 10.44 37.75 1.47
N ASN A 316 11.20 37.30 2.46
CA ASN A 316 12.16 38.15 3.17
C ASN A 316 13.32 38.60 2.26
N ALA A 317 13.86 39.81 2.49
CA ALA A 317 14.92 40.41 1.66
C ALA A 317 16.19 39.54 1.56
N TYR A 318 16.51 38.78 2.62
CA TYR A 318 17.66 37.87 2.60
C TYR A 318 17.50 36.72 1.59
N LEU A 319 16.28 36.25 1.34
CA LEU A 319 16.01 35.15 0.40
C LEU A 319 16.26 35.57 -1.04
N TYR A 320 15.95 36.81 -1.42
CA TYR A 320 16.32 37.32 -2.74
C TYR A 320 17.84 37.28 -2.95
N ARG A 321 18.61 37.72 -1.94
CA ARG A 321 20.08 37.65 -2.01
C ARG A 321 20.59 36.21 -2.06
N HIS A 322 20.05 35.33 -1.22
CA HIS A 322 20.42 33.91 -1.14
C HIS A 322 20.16 33.17 -2.47
N LEU A 323 18.99 33.39 -3.06
CA LEU A 323 18.56 32.81 -4.34
C LEU A 323 19.14 33.55 -5.56
N GLN A 324 19.97 34.57 -5.33
CA GLN A 324 20.59 35.42 -6.37
C GLN A 324 19.55 36.02 -7.33
N GLN A 325 18.44 36.49 -6.75
CA GLN A 325 17.33 37.16 -7.41
C GLN A 325 17.39 38.66 -7.13
N GLN A 326 16.92 39.45 -8.08
CA GLN A 326 16.67 40.88 -7.86
C GLN A 326 15.24 41.04 -7.35
N GLN A 327 15.09 41.64 -6.17
CA GLN A 327 13.77 42.01 -5.67
C GLN A 327 13.16 43.07 -6.61
N PRO A 328 11.93 42.89 -7.12
CA PRO A 328 11.30 43.88 -7.97
C PRO A 328 11.15 45.24 -7.27
N GLU A 329 11.32 46.33 -8.03
CA GLU A 329 11.11 47.68 -7.51
C GLU A 329 9.68 47.88 -7.01
N GLY A 330 9.52 48.60 -5.89
CA GLY A 330 8.21 48.90 -5.30
C GLY A 330 7.63 47.82 -4.40
N ILE A 331 8.30 46.67 -4.23
CA ILE A 331 7.89 45.60 -3.30
C ILE A 331 8.53 45.82 -1.93
N HIS A 332 7.72 45.88 -0.88
CA HIS A 332 8.20 46.05 0.49
C HIS A 332 8.83 44.77 1.07
N GLU A 333 9.52 44.89 2.20
CA GLU A 333 10.11 43.73 2.89
C GLU A 333 9.04 42.72 3.29
N ALA A 334 9.30 41.43 2.99
CA ALA A 334 8.38 40.32 3.23
C ALA A 334 7.02 40.40 2.50
N GLU A 335 6.87 41.33 1.55
CA GLU A 335 5.67 41.44 0.73
C GLU A 335 5.67 40.36 -0.39
N PRO A 336 4.60 39.56 -0.50
CA PRO A 336 4.47 38.56 -1.56
C PRO A 336 4.38 39.17 -2.97
N LEU A 337 5.03 38.52 -3.93
CA LEU A 337 4.85 38.84 -5.35
C LEU A 337 3.55 38.25 -5.90
N ALA A 338 3.03 38.85 -6.98
CA ALA A 338 1.99 38.20 -7.78
C ALA A 338 2.56 37.00 -8.55
N LEU A 339 1.73 36.04 -8.93
CA LEU A 339 2.19 34.81 -9.59
C LEU A 339 3.02 35.07 -10.85
N GLU A 340 2.57 35.99 -11.71
CA GLU A 340 3.28 36.33 -12.95
C GLU A 340 4.70 36.83 -12.67
N GLN A 341 4.85 37.75 -11.71
CA GLN A 341 6.15 38.27 -11.29
C GLN A 341 7.04 37.17 -10.67
N PHE A 342 6.45 36.24 -9.92
CA PHE A 342 7.18 35.11 -9.35
C PHE A 342 7.71 34.16 -10.43
N LEU A 343 6.92 33.85 -11.45
CA LEU A 343 7.31 32.94 -12.53
C LEU A 343 8.48 33.48 -13.37
N ASP A 344 8.57 34.81 -13.50
CA ASP A 344 9.68 35.50 -14.15
C ASP A 344 10.93 35.61 -13.25
N LEU A 345 10.79 35.42 -11.93
CA LEU A 345 11.87 35.55 -10.96
C LEU A 345 12.77 34.30 -10.93
N LYS A 346 13.61 34.12 -11.95
CA LYS A 346 14.55 32.99 -12.04
C LYS A 346 15.57 32.96 -10.89
N ILE A 347 15.75 31.79 -10.28
CA ILE A 347 16.79 31.56 -9.26
C ILE A 347 18.14 31.56 -10.00
N LYS A 348 19.14 32.31 -9.50
CA LYS A 348 20.44 32.48 -10.19
C LYS A 348 20.31 32.97 -11.64
N GLN A 349 19.24 33.70 -11.97
CA GLN A 349 18.91 34.13 -13.34
C GLN A 349 18.79 32.99 -14.36
N GLN A 350 18.68 31.73 -13.91
CA GLN A 350 18.77 30.55 -14.76
C GLN A 350 17.67 29.54 -14.45
N TYR A 351 17.44 29.22 -13.18
CA TYR A 351 16.59 28.11 -12.78
C TYR A 351 15.13 28.49 -12.63
N THR A 352 14.27 27.51 -12.88
CA THR A 352 12.84 27.70 -13.04
C THR A 352 12.14 27.66 -11.68
N PRO A 353 11.51 28.77 -11.23
CA PRO A 353 10.66 28.75 -10.04
C PRO A 353 9.46 27.82 -10.27
N MET A 354 8.98 27.16 -9.22
CA MET A 354 7.89 26.19 -9.31
C MET A 354 6.63 26.69 -8.60
N THR A 355 5.48 26.36 -9.17
CA THR A 355 4.18 26.39 -8.50
C THR A 355 3.82 25.01 -7.94
N VAL A 356 2.75 24.92 -7.16
CA VAL A 356 2.21 23.60 -6.78
C VAL A 356 1.68 22.81 -7.98
N VAL A 357 1.26 23.49 -9.06
CA VAL A 357 0.90 22.83 -10.32
C VAL A 357 2.12 22.14 -10.93
N ASP A 358 3.28 22.80 -10.95
CA ASP A 358 4.53 22.20 -11.44
C ASP A 358 4.96 21.02 -10.56
N LEU A 359 4.77 21.12 -9.25
CA LEU A 359 5.01 20.01 -8.32
C LEU A 359 4.13 18.79 -8.64
N PHE A 360 2.85 18.99 -8.97
CA PHE A 360 1.97 17.89 -9.39
C PHE A 360 2.40 17.28 -10.72
N GLN A 361 2.86 18.10 -11.68
CA GLN A 361 3.43 17.59 -12.92
C GLN A 361 4.70 16.76 -12.67
N PHE A 362 5.52 17.16 -11.71
CA PHE A 362 6.67 16.37 -11.24
C PHE A 362 6.22 15.01 -10.66
N LEU A 363 5.18 14.99 -9.81
CA LEU A 363 4.64 13.74 -9.26
C LEU A 363 4.05 12.82 -10.34
N ILE A 364 3.42 13.35 -11.39
CA ILE A 364 2.94 12.56 -12.54
C ILE A 364 4.11 11.89 -13.25
N THR A 365 5.16 12.67 -13.50
CA THR A 365 6.35 12.21 -14.22
C THR A 365 7.11 11.14 -13.44
N TYR A 366 7.18 11.27 -12.11
CA TYR A 366 7.93 10.39 -11.22
C TYR A 366 6.98 9.72 -10.19
N PRO A 367 6.29 8.62 -10.55
CA PRO A 367 5.21 8.04 -9.73
C PRO A 367 5.64 7.48 -8.37
N ASP A 368 6.94 7.26 -8.17
CA ASP A 368 7.55 6.73 -6.95
C ASP A 368 7.95 7.83 -5.93
N VAL A 369 7.75 9.10 -6.26
CA VAL A 369 8.12 10.23 -5.37
C VAL A 369 7.08 10.50 -4.27
N GLN A 370 7.53 10.89 -3.08
CA GLN A 370 6.68 11.49 -2.03
C GLN A 370 7.17 12.91 -1.69
N VAL A 371 6.26 13.77 -1.25
CA VAL A 371 6.58 15.15 -0.88
C VAL A 371 6.09 15.45 0.52
N ILE A 372 6.98 15.99 1.34
CA ILE A 372 6.70 16.58 2.64
C ILE A 372 6.53 18.08 2.43
N THR A 373 5.39 18.64 2.82
CA THR A 373 5.17 20.09 2.68
C THR A 373 5.86 20.84 3.81
N HIS A 374 6.41 22.01 3.57
CA HIS A 374 6.91 22.89 4.63
C HIS A 374 6.26 24.27 4.52
N THR A 375 5.41 24.60 5.48
CA THR A 375 4.79 25.94 5.55
C THR A 375 5.53 26.75 6.60
N GLN A 376 6.02 27.94 6.26
CA GLN A 376 6.72 28.85 7.19
C GLN A 376 5.78 29.60 8.15
N SER A 377 4.60 29.03 8.44
CA SER A 377 3.59 29.64 9.30
C SER A 377 2.96 28.61 10.23
N THR A 378 2.56 29.07 11.41
CA THR A 378 1.68 28.33 12.34
C THR A 378 0.32 29.03 12.50
N ASP A 379 0.04 30.09 11.73
CA ASP A 379 -1.23 30.80 11.79
C ASP A 379 -2.33 29.94 11.14
N SER A 380 -3.31 29.54 11.94
CA SER A 380 -4.35 28.59 11.55
C SER A 380 -5.14 29.05 10.32
N LYS A 381 -5.39 30.35 10.14
CA LYS A 381 -6.11 30.87 8.95
C LYS A 381 -5.26 30.74 7.69
N ARG A 382 -3.98 31.12 7.76
CA ARG A 382 -3.05 30.98 6.64
C ARG A 382 -2.85 29.52 6.25
N ILE A 383 -2.73 28.63 7.23
CA ILE A 383 -2.62 27.18 7.01
C ILE A 383 -3.88 26.63 6.34
N GLU A 384 -5.07 26.97 6.85
CA GLU A 384 -6.33 26.55 6.22
C GLU A 384 -6.42 27.04 4.76
N GLN A 385 -5.99 28.28 4.47
CA GLN A 385 -5.95 28.82 3.10
C GLN A 385 -4.98 28.05 2.19
N GLN A 386 -3.73 27.86 2.63
CA GLN A 386 -2.71 27.14 1.85
C GLN A 386 -3.14 25.70 1.53
N PHE A 387 -3.64 24.97 2.52
CA PHE A 387 -4.09 23.59 2.32
C PHE A 387 -5.39 23.51 1.52
N THR A 388 -6.30 24.48 1.65
CA THR A 388 -7.50 24.54 0.81
C THR A 388 -7.12 24.66 -0.65
N LYS A 389 -6.21 25.59 -0.99
CA LYS A 389 -5.71 25.78 -2.35
C LYS A 389 -5.00 24.53 -2.88
N LEU A 390 -4.12 23.92 -2.06
CA LEU A 390 -3.43 22.67 -2.41
C LEU A 390 -4.44 21.55 -2.73
N VAL A 391 -5.46 21.36 -1.89
CA VAL A 391 -6.48 20.32 -2.06
C VAL A 391 -7.37 20.58 -3.28
N GLU A 392 -7.72 21.84 -3.54
CA GLU A 392 -8.46 22.23 -4.75
C GLU A 392 -7.68 21.88 -6.02
N LEU A 393 -6.40 22.23 -6.09
CA LEU A 393 -5.56 21.97 -7.25
C LEU A 393 -5.47 20.47 -7.59
N THR A 394 -5.51 19.57 -6.60
CA THR A 394 -5.46 18.11 -6.89
C THR A 394 -6.64 17.59 -7.69
N THR A 395 -7.80 18.26 -7.64
CA THR A 395 -8.99 17.80 -8.37
C THR A 395 -8.81 17.84 -9.89
N SER A 396 -7.95 18.73 -10.36
CA SER A 396 -7.61 18.90 -11.77
C SER A 396 -6.68 17.82 -12.32
N PHE A 397 -5.98 17.08 -11.45
CA PHE A 397 -4.92 16.14 -11.87
C PHE A 397 -5.16 14.68 -11.46
N ASN A 398 -5.82 14.44 -10.32
CA ASN A 398 -6.29 13.17 -9.71
C ASN A 398 -6.02 13.22 -8.19
N CYS A 399 -7.02 12.86 -7.37
CA CYS A 399 -6.90 12.88 -5.91
C CYS A 399 -5.89 11.86 -5.33
N ASN A 400 -5.34 10.95 -6.15
CA ASN A 400 -4.28 10.02 -5.73
C ASN A 400 -3.00 10.72 -5.23
N PHE A 401 -2.78 12.00 -5.56
CA PHE A 401 -1.65 12.77 -4.98
C PHE A 401 -1.75 12.95 -3.47
N MET A 402 -2.96 12.91 -2.89
CA MET A 402 -3.14 12.96 -1.44
C MET A 402 -2.41 11.83 -0.71
N HIS A 403 -2.13 10.73 -1.41
CA HIS A 403 -1.38 9.60 -0.85
C HIS A 403 0.14 9.84 -0.83
N ARG A 404 0.60 10.83 -1.60
CA ARG A 404 2.00 11.15 -1.84
C ARG A 404 2.43 12.48 -1.22
N ILE A 405 1.48 13.30 -0.79
CA ILE A 405 1.70 14.52 -0.02
C ILE A 405 1.60 14.18 1.46
N ILE A 406 2.60 14.57 2.24
CA ILE A 406 2.71 14.37 3.67
C ILE A 406 2.76 15.76 4.30
N PRO A 407 1.65 16.27 4.85
CA PRO A 407 1.65 17.55 5.52
C PRO A 407 2.57 17.55 6.72
N GLN A 408 3.43 18.55 6.81
CA GLN A 408 4.23 18.79 8.00
C GLN A 408 3.51 19.70 8.97
N VAL A 409 3.59 19.38 10.26
CA VAL A 409 2.97 20.13 11.35
C VAL A 409 3.99 20.46 12.43
N TYR A 410 3.75 21.53 13.19
CA TYR A 410 4.60 21.96 14.32
C TYR A 410 3.92 21.86 15.69
N ASN A 411 2.60 21.69 15.71
CA ASN A 411 1.79 21.55 16.91
C ASN A 411 0.42 20.92 16.59
N GLU A 412 -0.36 20.62 17.63
CA GLU A 412 -1.67 19.97 17.48
C GLU A 412 -2.71 20.88 16.80
N GLU A 413 -2.66 22.20 17.04
CA GLU A 413 -3.60 23.16 16.43
C GLU A 413 -3.46 23.22 14.91
N MET A 414 -2.23 23.22 14.40
CA MET A 414 -1.94 23.18 12.97
C MET A 414 -2.41 21.86 12.36
N TYR A 415 -2.18 20.74 13.04
CA TYR A 415 -2.71 19.44 12.62
C TYR A 415 -4.23 19.49 12.48
N ASP A 416 -4.94 19.99 13.50
CA ASP A 416 -6.40 20.08 13.48
C ASP A 416 -6.89 21.04 12.37
N SER A 417 -6.15 22.12 12.09
CA SER A 417 -6.44 23.06 11.00
C SER A 417 -6.33 22.39 9.62
N ILE A 418 -5.31 21.57 9.40
CA ILE A 418 -5.17 20.79 8.16
C ILE A 418 -6.25 19.71 8.06
N GLU A 419 -6.55 19.00 9.16
CA GLU A 419 -7.60 17.97 9.21
C GLU A 419 -8.97 18.50 8.81
N LYS A 420 -9.31 19.75 9.19
CA LYS A 420 -10.56 20.40 8.78
C LYS A 420 -10.68 20.53 7.26
N VAL A 421 -9.56 20.75 6.57
CA VAL A 421 -9.52 20.90 5.12
C VAL A 421 -9.56 19.53 4.45
N PHE A 422 -8.64 18.63 4.83
CA PHE A 422 -8.58 17.28 4.29
C PHE A 422 -7.84 16.32 5.24
N PRO A 423 -8.38 15.12 5.49
CA PRO A 423 -7.72 14.14 6.34
C PRO A 423 -6.61 13.41 5.57
N PHE A 424 -5.38 13.91 5.60
CA PHE A 424 -4.29 13.25 4.88
C PHE A 424 -3.97 11.86 5.48
N PRO A 425 -3.53 10.89 4.66
CA PRO A 425 -3.22 9.54 5.14
C PRO A 425 -2.05 9.52 6.14
N ARG A 426 -1.09 10.44 5.97
CA ARG A 426 0.14 10.53 6.75
C ARG A 426 0.46 11.99 7.03
N TYR A 427 1.14 12.23 8.15
CA TYR A 427 1.63 13.53 8.59
C TYR A 427 3.09 13.41 9.03
N ALA A 428 3.83 14.51 8.93
CA ALA A 428 5.18 14.68 9.45
C ALA A 428 5.16 15.66 10.62
N PHE A 429 5.79 15.33 11.75
CA PHE A 429 5.88 16.25 12.89
C PHE A 429 7.28 16.85 12.99
N LYS A 430 7.43 18.17 12.76
CA LYS A 430 8.72 18.88 12.79
C LYS A 430 8.94 19.55 14.15
N LEU A 431 9.98 19.11 14.84
CA LEU A 431 10.27 19.49 16.23
C LEU A 431 11.11 20.76 16.37
N TYR A 432 11.62 21.35 15.27
CA TYR A 432 12.48 22.53 15.36
C TYR A 432 11.75 23.79 15.88
N GLN A 433 10.52 24.02 15.42
CA GLN A 433 9.72 25.20 15.84
C GLN A 433 8.82 24.91 17.05
N THR A 434 8.75 23.67 17.51
CA THR A 434 7.85 23.31 18.63
C THR A 434 8.48 23.63 19.97
N LYS A 435 7.67 24.12 20.91
CA LYS A 435 8.05 24.27 22.32
C LYS A 435 7.67 23.05 23.17
N ALA A 436 7.14 22.00 22.52
CA ALA A 436 6.67 20.80 23.19
C ALA A 436 7.83 20.02 23.84
N THR A 437 7.58 19.57 25.07
CA THR A 437 8.44 18.63 25.80
C THR A 437 8.45 17.26 25.11
N ASP A 438 9.43 16.40 25.46
CA ASP A 438 9.48 15.03 24.92
C ASP A 438 8.19 14.26 25.24
N GLU A 439 7.64 14.43 26.43
CA GLU A 439 6.38 13.78 26.85
C GLU A 439 5.20 14.21 25.99
N GLU A 440 5.10 15.51 25.68
CA GLU A 440 4.06 16.04 24.81
C GLU A 440 4.23 15.56 23.37
N VAL A 441 5.47 15.50 22.88
CA VAL A 441 5.79 14.93 21.56
C VAL A 441 5.35 13.47 21.48
N ILE A 442 5.75 12.65 22.46
CA ILE A 442 5.39 11.23 22.54
C ILE A 442 3.87 11.04 22.62
N ARG A 443 3.16 11.86 23.42
CA ARG A 443 1.70 11.83 23.50
C ARG A 443 1.06 12.12 22.14
N PHE A 444 1.46 13.23 21.51
CA PHE A 444 0.89 13.65 20.23
C PHE A 444 1.12 12.61 19.12
N VAL A 445 2.35 12.09 19.04
CA VAL A 445 2.72 11.05 18.07
C VAL A 445 1.89 9.79 18.27
N LYS A 446 1.68 9.35 19.52
CA LYS A 446 0.85 8.19 19.84
C LYS A 446 -0.62 8.42 19.49
N ASP A 447 -1.19 9.55 19.92
CA ASP A 447 -2.62 9.84 19.80
C ASP A 447 -3.04 10.01 18.34
N LYS A 448 -2.21 10.69 17.54
CA LYS A 448 -2.48 10.92 16.11
C LYS A 448 -1.83 9.87 15.19
N LYS A 449 -1.10 8.89 15.75
CA LYS A 449 -0.38 7.83 15.02
C LYS A 449 0.58 8.37 13.94
N ILE A 450 1.33 9.41 14.28
CA ILE A 450 2.27 10.06 13.35
C ILE A 450 3.45 9.12 13.11
N ARG A 451 3.66 8.67 11.87
CA ARG A 451 4.74 7.72 11.53
C ARG A 451 6.07 8.36 11.22
N PHE A 452 6.10 9.68 11.10
CA PHE A 452 7.28 10.42 10.65
C PHE A 452 7.49 11.66 11.53
N VAL A 453 8.63 11.71 12.20
CA VAL A 453 9.05 12.84 13.03
C VAL A 453 10.37 13.36 12.50
N THR A 454 10.55 14.67 12.51
CA THR A 454 11.82 15.28 12.14
C THR A 454 12.30 16.30 13.18
N ALA A 455 13.59 16.29 13.48
CA ALA A 455 14.20 17.10 14.51
C ALA A 455 15.49 17.75 14.00
N SER A 456 15.84 18.91 14.58
CA SER A 456 17.18 19.46 14.39
C SER A 456 18.20 18.65 15.19
N GLN A 457 19.49 18.86 14.91
CA GLN A 457 20.61 18.23 15.61
C GLN A 457 20.55 18.46 17.12
N GLU A 458 20.13 19.66 17.54
CA GLU A 458 20.06 20.08 18.95
C GLU A 458 18.82 19.52 19.65
N ARG A 459 17.73 19.28 18.92
CA ARG A 459 16.47 18.81 19.49
C ARG A 459 16.44 17.28 19.65
N TYR A 460 17.22 16.56 18.85
CA TYR A 460 17.26 15.11 18.87
C TYR A 460 18.06 14.56 20.06
N SER A 461 17.56 13.47 20.63
CA SER A 461 18.29 12.62 21.57
C SER A 461 17.99 11.16 21.26
N LYS A 462 18.95 10.27 21.57
CA LYS A 462 18.77 8.82 21.42
C LYS A 462 17.56 8.30 22.22
N GLU A 463 17.35 8.85 23.42
CA GLU A 463 16.20 8.51 24.29
C GLU A 463 14.87 8.83 23.59
N LEU A 464 14.74 10.04 23.05
CA LEU A 464 13.55 10.45 22.31
C LEU A 464 13.35 9.59 21.06
N GLY A 465 14.44 9.33 20.32
CA GLY A 465 14.44 8.45 19.15
C GLY A 465 13.90 7.06 19.47
N LYS A 466 14.43 6.40 20.50
CA LYS A 466 13.96 5.07 20.94
C LYS A 466 12.48 5.07 21.32
N ARG A 467 12.03 6.07 22.09
CA ARG A 467 10.62 6.20 22.48
C ARG A 467 9.70 6.37 21.27
N LEU A 468 10.07 7.21 20.29
CA LEU A 468 9.31 7.40 19.05
C LEU A 468 9.26 6.13 18.20
N LYS A 469 10.39 5.42 18.05
CA LYS A 469 10.44 4.14 17.34
C LYS A 469 9.56 3.08 17.98
N SER A 470 9.47 3.04 19.31
CA SER A 470 8.57 2.12 20.02
C SER A 470 7.09 2.35 19.70
N LEU A 471 6.73 3.55 19.23
CA LEU A 471 5.38 3.90 18.76
C LEU A 471 5.17 3.62 17.26
N GLY A 472 6.19 3.09 16.57
CA GLY A 472 6.17 2.86 15.12
C GLY A 472 6.51 4.11 14.29
N SER A 473 7.15 5.12 14.88
CA SER A 473 7.53 6.36 14.20
C SER A 473 9.02 6.39 13.87
N SER A 474 9.36 6.77 12.65
CA SER A 474 10.75 7.03 12.25
C SER A 474 11.15 8.47 12.55
N VAL A 475 12.42 8.68 12.90
CA VAL A 475 12.98 9.99 13.23
C VAL A 475 14.07 10.40 12.25
N PHE A 476 13.86 11.55 11.61
CA PHE A 476 14.75 12.10 10.59
C PHE A 476 15.42 13.39 11.06
N ILE A 477 16.73 13.49 10.89
CA ILE A 477 17.49 14.67 11.33
C ILE A 477 17.66 15.65 10.18
N HIS A 478 17.42 16.93 10.44
CA HIS A 478 17.62 17.99 9.44
C HIS A 478 18.58 19.09 9.93
N THR A 479 19.34 19.73 9.04
CA THR A 479 19.70 19.32 7.67
C THR A 479 21.16 18.88 7.70
N ILE A 480 21.45 17.66 7.25
CA ILE A 480 22.79 17.06 7.32
C ILE A 480 23.38 16.96 5.92
N ASN A 481 24.55 17.58 5.73
CA ASN A 481 25.27 17.63 4.45
C ASN A 481 26.66 17.01 4.53
N ASP A 482 27.01 16.42 5.68
CA ASP A 482 28.32 15.83 5.97
C ASP A 482 28.13 14.36 6.38
N LEU A 483 28.88 13.46 5.75
CA LEU A 483 28.80 12.03 6.02
C LEU A 483 29.34 11.66 7.40
N ASP A 484 30.26 12.42 7.96
CA ASP A 484 30.74 12.16 9.32
C ASP A 484 29.63 12.41 10.35
N VAL A 485 28.84 13.45 10.14
CA VAL A 485 27.65 13.74 10.96
C VAL A 485 26.55 12.68 10.73
N VAL A 486 26.35 12.20 9.49
CA VAL A 486 25.46 11.05 9.22
C VAL A 486 25.87 9.83 10.04
N ARG A 487 27.16 9.46 10.02
CA ARG A 487 27.70 8.31 10.78
C ARG A 487 27.48 8.45 12.28
N GLU A 488 27.65 9.65 12.82
CA GLU A 488 27.39 9.94 14.23
C GLU A 488 25.92 9.66 14.56
N TYR A 489 24.98 10.26 13.83
CA TYR A 489 23.56 10.11 14.14
C TYR A 489 22.99 8.72 13.82
N ILE A 490 23.57 7.97 12.88
CA ILE A 490 23.24 6.54 12.70
C ILE A 490 23.60 5.75 13.96
N ARG A 491 24.75 6.03 14.59
CA ARG A 491 25.14 5.38 15.86
C ARG A 491 24.24 5.80 17.02
N GLU A 492 23.68 7.01 16.96
CA GLU A 492 22.62 7.49 17.86
C GLU A 492 21.21 7.05 17.43
N GLU A 493 21.12 6.07 16.52
CA GLU A 493 19.88 5.44 16.06
C GLU A 493 18.90 6.41 15.37
N ALA A 494 19.37 7.38 14.59
CA ALA A 494 18.50 8.09 13.65
C ALA A 494 18.04 7.16 12.50
N ASP A 495 16.86 7.40 11.93
CA ASP A 495 16.31 6.58 10.83
C ASP A 495 16.57 7.17 9.43
N GLY A 496 16.94 8.44 9.36
CA GLY A 496 17.24 9.09 8.09
C GLY A 496 17.53 10.58 8.23
N PHE A 497 17.76 11.23 7.09
CA PHE A 497 18.32 12.58 7.03
C PHE A 497 17.66 13.43 5.96
N TYR A 498 17.42 14.70 6.29
CA TYR A 498 17.22 15.74 5.29
C TYR A 498 18.60 16.20 4.82
N THR A 499 18.79 16.34 3.52
CA THR A 499 20.05 16.78 2.95
C THR A 499 19.83 17.68 1.76
N ASP A 500 20.71 18.66 1.61
CA ASP A 500 20.81 19.45 0.39
C ASP A 500 21.71 18.76 -0.64
N ALA A 501 22.69 17.96 -0.21
CA ALA A 501 23.84 17.62 -1.05
C ALA A 501 24.07 16.12 -1.25
N LEU A 502 23.82 15.31 -0.23
CA LEU A 502 24.20 13.91 -0.21
C LEU A 502 23.26 13.08 -1.09
N THR A 503 23.80 12.05 -1.69
CA THR A 503 23.03 11.05 -2.43
C THR A 503 22.38 10.05 -1.50
N SER A 504 21.27 9.44 -1.93
CA SER A 504 20.67 8.32 -1.21
C SER A 504 21.63 7.14 -1.07
N ALA A 505 22.46 6.89 -2.09
CA ALA A 505 23.44 5.81 -2.06
C ALA A 505 24.51 6.01 -0.98
N GLU A 506 25.05 7.22 -0.81
CA GLU A 506 26.04 7.51 0.23
C GLU A 506 25.44 7.27 1.63
N ILE A 507 24.23 7.77 1.91
CA ILE A 507 23.58 7.57 3.21
C ILE A 507 23.24 6.08 3.43
N GLU A 508 22.72 5.39 2.41
CA GLU A 508 22.41 3.96 2.50
C GLU A 508 23.66 3.10 2.76
N GLN A 509 24.81 3.47 2.20
CA GLN A 509 26.08 2.79 2.46
C GLN A 509 26.49 2.92 3.93
N GLU A 510 26.31 4.09 4.55
CA GLU A 510 26.61 4.27 5.98
C GLU A 510 25.67 3.44 6.87
N PHE A 511 24.38 3.37 6.55
CA PHE A 511 23.45 2.47 7.24
C PHE A 511 23.79 0.99 7.05
N LEU A 512 24.28 0.62 5.86
CA LEU A 512 24.73 -0.74 5.59
C LEU A 512 25.98 -1.08 6.41
N ALA A 513 26.99 -0.21 6.40
CA ALA A 513 28.22 -0.38 7.16
C ALA A 513 27.95 -0.53 8.66
N TYR A 514 27.10 0.34 9.23
CA TYR A 514 26.69 0.24 10.63
C TYR A 514 26.06 -1.11 10.97
N ARG A 515 25.12 -1.60 10.14
CA ARG A 515 24.42 -2.86 10.40
C ARG A 515 25.34 -4.06 10.26
N VAL A 516 26.19 -4.09 9.24
CA VAL A 516 27.20 -5.16 9.09
C VAL A 516 28.09 -5.22 10.33
N GLU A 517 28.60 -4.07 10.80
CA GLU A 517 29.43 -4.04 12.00
C GLU A 517 28.66 -4.49 13.25
N LEU A 518 27.44 -4.00 13.43
CA LEU A 518 26.59 -4.36 14.56
C LEU A 518 26.29 -5.86 14.59
N ASP A 519 25.87 -6.43 13.46
CA ASP A 519 25.51 -7.84 13.35
C ASP A 519 26.74 -8.73 13.55
N THR A 520 27.90 -8.38 12.98
CA THR A 520 29.16 -9.10 13.21
C THR A 520 29.54 -9.11 14.69
N ARG A 521 29.47 -7.96 15.38
CA ARG A 521 29.78 -7.92 16.82
C ARG A 521 28.78 -8.71 17.65
N ARG A 522 27.49 -8.70 17.29
CA ARG A 522 26.47 -9.50 17.97
C ARG A 522 26.69 -10.99 17.76
N GLU A 523 27.02 -11.42 16.55
CA GLU A 523 27.33 -12.81 16.24
C GLU A 523 28.54 -13.31 17.05
N MET A 524 29.64 -12.55 17.07
CA MET A 524 30.82 -12.86 17.89
C MET A 524 30.49 -12.97 19.39
N LEU A 525 29.65 -12.07 19.91
CA LEU A 525 29.22 -12.12 21.30
C LEU A 525 28.25 -13.27 21.57
N CYS A 526 27.36 -13.59 20.63
CA CYS A 526 26.48 -14.77 20.75
C CYS A 526 27.31 -16.04 20.88
N ASP A 527 28.30 -16.22 20.00
CA ASP A 527 29.22 -17.36 20.06
C ASP A 527 29.95 -17.43 21.40
N PHE A 528 30.46 -16.29 21.89
CA PHE A 528 31.07 -16.22 23.21
C PHE A 528 30.11 -16.67 24.31
N LEU A 529 28.87 -16.18 24.32
CA LEU A 529 27.88 -16.54 25.33
C LEU A 529 27.53 -18.03 25.29
N VAL A 530 27.30 -18.57 24.10
CA VAL A 530 27.00 -20.00 23.88
C VAL A 530 28.15 -20.89 24.37
N ILE A 531 29.40 -20.54 24.01
CA ILE A 531 30.58 -21.34 24.38
C ILE A 531 30.85 -21.24 25.88
N ARG A 532 30.84 -20.03 26.44
CA ARG A 532 31.29 -19.74 27.81
C ARG A 532 30.26 -20.06 28.88
N PHE A 533 28.98 -19.78 28.60
CA PHE A 533 27.87 -19.89 29.57
C PHE A 533 26.86 -20.98 29.21
N ARG A 534 27.03 -21.67 28.07
CA ARG A 534 26.18 -22.79 27.64
C ARG A 534 24.71 -22.40 27.46
N VAL A 535 24.43 -21.14 27.17
CA VAL A 535 23.10 -20.67 26.76
C VAL A 535 22.80 -21.11 25.32
N SER A 536 21.51 -21.11 24.95
CA SER A 536 21.13 -21.36 23.57
C SER A 536 21.47 -20.17 22.65
N MET A 537 21.62 -20.43 21.35
CA MET A 537 21.86 -19.39 20.36
C MET A 537 20.71 -18.37 20.34
N ASP A 538 19.46 -18.84 20.42
CA ASP A 538 18.28 -17.97 20.46
C ASP A 538 18.26 -17.08 21.71
N GLU A 539 18.62 -17.62 22.87
CA GLU A 539 18.72 -16.84 24.12
C GLU A 539 19.79 -15.75 24.02
N ALA A 540 20.97 -16.09 23.48
CA ALA A 540 22.06 -15.12 23.28
C ALA A 540 21.67 -14.00 22.30
N TRP A 541 21.03 -14.35 21.19
CA TRP A 541 20.53 -13.36 20.23
C TRP A 541 19.48 -12.45 20.84
N ASN A 542 18.52 -13.01 21.58
CA ASN A 542 17.49 -12.23 22.24
C ASN A 542 18.07 -11.22 23.25
N ALA A 543 19.12 -11.60 23.98
CA ALA A 543 19.79 -10.72 24.93
C ALA A 543 20.51 -9.54 24.25
N LEU A 544 21.00 -9.72 23.02
CA LEU A 544 21.78 -8.72 22.29
C LEU A 544 20.97 -7.93 21.26
N ALA A 545 19.75 -8.36 20.94
CA ALA A 545 18.91 -7.82 19.87
C ALA A 545 18.63 -6.31 19.99
N SER A 546 18.52 -5.79 21.21
CA SER A 546 18.25 -4.37 21.48
C SER A 546 19.51 -3.54 21.75
N VAL A 547 20.69 -4.16 21.81
CA VAL A 547 21.94 -3.50 22.21
C VAL A 547 22.62 -2.88 20.99
N SER A 548 22.79 -1.57 21.00
CA SER A 548 23.41 -0.78 19.93
C SER A 548 24.93 -0.91 19.89
N LEU A 549 25.54 -0.52 18.76
CA LEU A 549 26.99 -0.57 18.59
C LEU A 549 27.74 0.26 19.66
N ARG A 550 27.18 1.40 20.07
CA ARG A 550 27.73 2.27 21.12
C ARG A 550 27.67 1.60 22.49
N GLU A 551 26.53 0.97 22.82
CA GLU A 551 26.37 0.22 24.07
C GLU A 551 27.34 -0.97 24.11
N LEU A 552 27.49 -1.72 23.01
CA LEU A 552 28.47 -2.78 22.88
C LEU A 552 29.91 -2.28 23.05
N ALA A 553 30.25 -1.10 22.50
CA ALA A 553 31.57 -0.51 22.65
C ALA A 553 31.88 -0.12 24.11
N ILE A 554 30.89 0.39 24.84
CA ILE A 554 31.02 0.73 26.27
C ILE A 554 31.09 -0.54 27.13
N ALA A 555 30.30 -1.55 26.79
CA ALA A 555 30.17 -2.80 27.54
C ALA A 555 31.31 -3.80 27.26
N GLY A 556 31.99 -3.69 26.12
CA GLY A 556 32.85 -4.74 25.55
C GLY A 556 33.84 -5.37 26.52
N GLU A 557 34.67 -4.57 27.19
CA GLU A 557 35.68 -5.09 28.14
C GLU A 557 35.04 -5.80 29.35
N ARG A 558 33.93 -5.27 29.85
CA ARG A 558 33.21 -5.81 31.00
C ARG A 558 32.52 -7.12 30.67
N LEU A 559 32.02 -7.26 29.43
CA LEU A 559 31.37 -8.49 28.97
C LEU A 559 32.34 -9.68 28.97
N PHE A 560 33.59 -9.49 28.53
CA PHE A 560 34.59 -10.56 28.51
C PHE A 560 35.13 -10.92 29.89
N GLN A 561 34.96 -10.06 30.88
CA GLN A 561 35.36 -10.30 32.28
C GLN A 561 34.25 -10.98 33.11
N ALA A 562 33.01 -10.99 32.59
CA ALA A 562 31.89 -11.63 33.27
C ALA A 562 32.15 -13.13 33.50
N SER A 563 31.90 -13.58 34.72
CA SER A 563 32.03 -14.97 35.15
C SER A 563 30.68 -15.68 35.25
N THR A 564 29.59 -14.92 35.28
CA THR A 564 28.21 -15.42 35.29
C THR A 564 27.35 -14.76 34.21
N LEU A 565 26.25 -15.41 33.84
CA LEU A 565 25.27 -14.86 32.90
C LEU A 565 24.53 -13.64 33.48
N GLU A 566 24.34 -13.60 34.80
CA GLU A 566 23.75 -12.45 35.51
C GLU A 566 24.63 -11.19 35.37
N GLU A 567 25.96 -11.34 35.44
CA GLU A 567 26.91 -10.24 35.21
C GLU A 567 26.85 -9.75 33.77
N VAL A 568 26.76 -10.66 32.78
CA VAL A 568 26.57 -10.30 31.37
C VAL A 568 25.31 -9.45 31.21
N TYR A 569 24.16 -9.94 31.71
CA TYR A 569 22.89 -9.21 31.58
C TYR A 569 22.86 -7.91 32.37
N SER A 570 23.64 -7.80 33.45
CA SER A 570 23.82 -6.55 34.19
C SER A 570 24.64 -5.52 33.40
N VAL A 571 25.61 -5.97 32.60
CA VAL A 571 26.44 -5.11 31.76
C VAL A 571 25.70 -4.64 30.50
N LEU A 572 24.76 -5.43 29.99
CA LEU A 572 23.96 -5.11 28.80
C LEU A 572 22.71 -4.25 29.07
N LYS A 573 22.30 -4.11 30.34
CA LYS A 573 21.22 -3.22 30.79
C LYS A 573 21.76 -1.83 31.09
#